data_AF-A0A3D6BR75-F1
#
_entry.id   AF-A0A3D6BR75-F1
#
_cell.length_a   1.000
_cell.length_b   1.000
_cell.length_c   1.000
_cell.angle_alpha   90.00
_cell.angle_beta   90.00
_cell.angle_gamma   90.00
#
_symmetry.space_group_name_H-M   'P 1'
#
loop_
_entity.id
_entity.type
_entity.pdbx_description
1 polymer ?
#
loop_
_entity_poly.entity_id
_entity_poly.type
_entity_poly.pdbx_seq_one_letter_code
_entity_poly.pdbx_strand_id
1 'polypeptide(L)'
;LMKQGAKLFEGCHNFKTYCYKATNNGIYDREILTCEIVENTLFTANFFPETSYMLRVRGQGFMRNQIRLMMGALIKLGRGDISLKYIKATLKPEST
;
A
#
# COMPACT_ATOMS: atom_id res chain seq x y z
N LEU A 1 -1.63 4.02 13.69
CA LEU A 1 -2.68 3.60 12.72
C LEU A 1 -2.12 3.20 11.35
N MET A 2 -1.41 4.07 10.62
CA MET A 2 -0.89 3.75 9.27
C MET A 2 0.03 2.51 9.22
N LYS A 3 0.88 2.31 10.24
CA LYS A 3 1.72 1.10 10.37
C LYS A 3 0.88 -0.19 10.38
N GLN A 4 -0.26 -0.19 11.06
CA GLN A 4 -1.20 -1.33 11.06
C GLN A 4 -1.88 -1.49 9.70
N GLY A 5 -2.24 -0.38 9.05
CA GLY A 5 -2.81 -0.40 7.70
C GLY A 5 -1.85 -0.98 6.66
N ALA A 6 -0.56 -0.66 6.75
CA ALA A 6 0.46 -1.18 5.83
C ALA A 6 0.53 -2.71 5.90
N LYS A 7 0.49 -3.29 7.11
CA LYS A 7 0.50 -4.74 7.32
C LYS A 7 -0.70 -5.46 6.71
N LEU A 8 -1.82 -4.78 6.48
CA LEU A 8 -2.98 -5.39 5.81
C LEU A 8 -2.70 -5.76 4.35
N PHE A 9 -1.72 -5.11 3.72
CA PHE A 9 -1.33 -5.41 2.34
C PHE A 9 -0.42 -6.63 2.24
N GLU A 10 0.12 -7.17 3.33
CA GLU A 10 0.95 -8.38 3.30
C GLU A 10 0.10 -9.63 3.02
N GLY A 11 0.62 -10.57 2.24
CA GLY A 11 -0.05 -11.80 1.81
C GLY A 11 -0.61 -11.74 0.39
N CYS A 12 -1.41 -12.74 0.05
CA CYS A 12 -2.06 -12.89 -1.25
C CYS A 12 -3.42 -12.21 -1.27
N HIS A 13 -3.58 -11.16 -2.09
CA HIS A 13 -4.81 -10.38 -2.19
C HIS A 13 -5.12 -10.00 -3.63
N ASN A 14 -6.37 -9.63 -3.89
CA ASN A 14 -6.74 -8.93 -5.11
C ASN A 14 -6.37 -7.45 -4.99
N PHE A 15 -5.41 -6.99 -5.79
CA PHE A 15 -4.93 -5.60 -5.80
C PHE A 15 -5.53 -4.75 -6.93
N LYS A 16 -6.66 -5.14 -7.53
CA LYS A 16 -7.28 -4.41 -8.65
C LYS A 16 -7.62 -2.95 -8.32
N THR A 17 -8.14 -2.70 -7.12
CA THR A 17 -8.41 -1.36 -6.58
C THR A 17 -7.16 -0.49 -6.44
N TYR A 18 -5.98 -1.12 -6.42
CA TYR A 18 -4.66 -0.51 -6.40
C TYR A 18 -3.96 -0.60 -7.75
N CYS A 19 -4.68 -0.67 -8.86
CA CYS A 19 -4.11 -0.63 -10.21
C CYS A 19 -4.68 0.54 -11.01
N TYR A 20 -3.81 1.46 -11.45
CA TYR A 20 -4.25 2.58 -12.27
C TYR A 20 -4.63 2.11 -13.68
N LYS A 21 -5.87 2.43 -14.10
CA LYS A 21 -6.48 1.97 -15.36
C LYS A 21 -6.46 0.44 -15.49
N ALA A 22 -6.97 -0.25 -14.47
CA ALA A 22 -7.22 -1.69 -14.53
C ALA A 22 -8.07 -2.05 -15.76
N THR A 23 -7.77 -3.18 -16.37
CA THR A 23 -8.51 -3.76 -17.50
C THR A 23 -9.18 -5.06 -17.04
N ASN A 24 -10.01 -5.65 -17.88
CA ASN A 24 -10.70 -6.90 -17.53
C ASN A 24 -9.79 -8.16 -17.63
N ASN A 25 -8.64 -8.05 -18.29
CA ASN A 25 -7.73 -9.18 -18.56
C ASN A 25 -6.48 -9.17 -17.67
N GLY A 26 -6.39 -8.26 -16.70
CA GLY A 26 -5.23 -8.17 -15.80
C GLY A 26 -5.23 -9.26 -14.73
N ILE A 27 -4.03 -9.70 -14.32
CA ILE A 27 -3.83 -10.56 -13.15
C ILE A 27 -3.61 -9.67 -11.91
N TYR A 28 -4.62 -9.65 -11.05
CA TYR A 28 -4.69 -8.76 -9.89
C TYR A 28 -4.41 -9.47 -8.56
N ASP A 29 -4.59 -10.78 -8.51
CA ASP A 29 -4.17 -11.60 -7.37
C ASP A 29 -2.64 -11.65 -7.34
N ARG A 30 -2.06 -11.07 -6.30
CA ARG A 30 -0.61 -10.98 -6.12
C ARG A 30 -0.24 -11.15 -4.66
N GLU A 31 0.98 -11.59 -4.45
CA GLU A 31 1.57 -11.69 -3.12
C GLU A 31 2.49 -10.50 -2.85
N ILE A 32 2.26 -9.84 -1.71
CA ILE A 32 3.20 -8.91 -1.10
C ILE A 32 3.80 -9.57 0.12
N LEU A 33 5.10 -9.83 0.08
CA LEU A 33 5.86 -10.50 1.15
C LEU A 33 6.07 -9.59 2.35
N THR A 34 6.14 -8.27 2.15
CA THR A 34 6.38 -7.29 3.21
C THR A 34 5.79 -5.95 2.82
N CYS A 35 5.08 -5.29 3.74
CA CYS A 35 4.55 -3.94 3.59
C CYS A 35 4.52 -3.25 4.96
N GLU A 36 5.39 -2.27 5.15
CA GLU A 36 5.55 -1.64 6.46
C GLU A 36 6.09 -0.22 6.37
N ILE A 37 5.68 0.61 7.34
CA ILE A 37 6.23 1.95 7.53
C ILE A 37 7.28 1.87 8.62
N VAL A 38 8.53 2.14 8.26
CA VAL A 38 9.69 2.14 9.14
C VAL A 38 10.34 3.51 9.15
N GLU A 39 11.11 3.81 10.20
CA GLU A 39 11.95 5.00 10.22
C GLU A 39 12.92 4.97 9.04
N ASN A 40 13.11 6.13 8.42
CA ASN A 40 13.98 6.24 7.26
C ASN A 40 15.43 6.44 7.71
N THR A 41 16.19 5.36 7.63
CA THR A 41 17.64 5.34 7.87
C THR A 41 18.47 5.19 6.59
N LEU A 42 17.81 5.07 5.43
CA LEU A 42 18.46 4.75 4.16
C LEU A 42 18.62 5.96 3.23
N PHE A 43 17.65 6.86 3.24
CA PHE A 43 17.63 8.01 2.33
C PHE A 43 17.83 9.31 3.10
N THR A 44 18.68 10.18 2.58
CA THR A 44 18.89 11.52 3.12
C THR A 44 18.62 12.55 2.04
N ALA A 45 18.01 13.66 2.43
CA ALA A 45 17.81 14.81 1.59
C ALA A 45 17.75 16.06 2.47
N ASN A 46 18.28 17.18 1.98
CA ASN A 46 18.32 18.45 2.71
C ASN A 46 16.93 18.99 3.08
N PHE A 47 15.87 18.54 2.42
CA PHE A 47 14.49 18.93 2.68
C PHE A 47 13.72 17.94 3.56
N PHE A 48 14.33 16.85 4.01
CA PHE A 48 13.69 15.94 4.96
C PHE A 48 13.68 16.54 6.36
N PRO A 49 12.61 16.32 7.15
CA PRO A 49 12.60 16.63 8.57
C PRO A 49 13.61 15.76 9.33
N GLU A 50 13.94 16.12 10.57
CA GLU A 50 14.83 15.37 11.45
C GLU A 50 14.44 13.88 11.54
N THR A 51 13.14 13.61 11.73
CA THR A 51 12.58 12.26 11.68
C THR A 51 11.76 12.08 10.42
N SER A 52 12.21 11.19 9.53
CA SER A 52 11.47 10.79 8.33
C SER A 52 11.15 9.30 8.34
N TYR A 53 10.17 8.88 7.53
CA TYR A 53 9.71 7.50 7.46
C TYR A 53 9.62 7.05 6.01
N MET A 54 9.82 5.75 5.77
CA MET A 54 9.63 5.14 4.45
C MET A 54 8.58 4.03 4.52
N LEU A 55 7.83 3.87 3.42
CA LEU A 55 7.04 2.66 3.17
C LEU A 55 7.93 1.65 2.44
N ARG A 56 8.29 0.55 3.11
CA ARG A 56 9.03 -0.57 2.54
C ARG A 56 8.05 -1.61 2.03
N VAL A 57 8.15 -1.96 0.74
CA VAL A 57 7.29 -2.99 0.11
C VAL A 57 8.15 -3.98 -0.67
N ARG A 58 7.92 -5.28 -0.44
CA ARG A 58 8.59 -6.37 -1.15
C ARG A 58 7.54 -7.32 -1.74
N GLY A 59 7.66 -7.62 -3.02
CA GLY A 59 6.80 -8.56 -3.74
C GLY A 59 7.43 -8.91 -5.08
N GLN A 60 6.87 -9.88 -5.80
CA GLN A 60 7.43 -10.34 -7.09
C GLN A 60 7.36 -9.28 -8.20
N GLY A 61 6.44 -8.33 -8.09
CA GLY A 61 6.29 -7.22 -9.02
C GLY A 61 5.01 -6.43 -8.73
N PHE A 62 5.00 -5.16 -9.14
CA PHE A 62 3.92 -4.22 -8.83
C PHE A 62 3.24 -3.73 -10.11
N MET A 63 1.91 -3.58 -10.04
CA MET A 63 1.11 -3.04 -11.12
C MET A 63 1.28 -1.53 -11.25
N ARG A 64 0.74 -0.97 -12.33
CA ARG A 64 0.84 0.47 -12.63
C ARG A 64 0.32 1.31 -11.46
N ASN A 65 1.23 2.10 -10.87
CA ASN A 65 0.99 2.97 -9.72
C ASN A 65 0.57 2.27 -8.41
N GLN A 66 0.70 0.95 -8.28
CA GLN A 66 0.20 0.21 -7.12
C GLN A 66 0.73 0.73 -5.79
N ILE A 67 2.04 0.89 -5.66
CA ILE A 67 2.67 1.41 -4.43
C ILE A 67 2.16 2.82 -4.08
N ARG A 68 1.98 3.68 -5.09
CA ARG A 68 1.48 5.05 -4.89
C ARG A 68 0.04 5.06 -4.39
N LEU A 69 -0.81 4.20 -4.95
CA LEU A 69 -2.21 4.06 -4.54
C LEU A 69 -2.32 3.48 -3.13
N MET A 70 -1.50 2.46 -2.79
CA MET A 70 -1.41 1.93 -1.44
C MET A 70 -1.01 3.01 -0.44
N MET A 71 0.04 3.78 -0.73
CA MET A 71 0.47 4.89 0.12
C MET A 71 -0.63 5.96 0.26
N GLY A 72 -1.35 6.26 -0.82
CA GLY A 72 -2.50 7.17 -0.78
C GLY A 72 -3.61 6.69 0.17
N ALA A 73 -3.93 5.39 0.17
CA ALA A 73 -4.87 4.81 1.12
C ALA A 73 -4.35 4.89 2.56
N LEU A 74 -3.05 4.64 2.79
CA LEU A 74 -2.46 4.80 4.11
C LEU A 74 -2.53 6.24 4.61
N ILE A 75 -2.31 7.24 3.76
CA ILE A 75 -2.46 8.65 4.13
C ILE A 75 -3.90 8.97 4.51
N LYS A 76 -4.89 8.53 3.72
CA LYS A 76 -6.32 8.68 4.05
C LYS A 76 -6.67 8.02 5.39
N LEU A 77 -6.13 6.83 5.65
CA LEU A 77 -6.27 6.15 6.93
C LEU A 77 -5.65 6.98 8.08
N GLY A 78 -4.45 7.53 7.88
CA GLY A 78 -3.78 8.37 8.86
C GLY A 78 -4.54 9.65 9.21
N ARG A 79 -5.32 10.17 8.25
CA ARG A 79 -6.21 11.32 8.43
C ARG A 79 -7.58 10.98 9.03
N GLY A 80 -7.93 9.70 9.09
CA GLY A 80 -9.24 9.24 9.56
C GLY A 80 -10.33 9.21 8.48
N ASP A 81 -10.00 9.49 7.22
CA ASP A 81 -10.96 9.51 6.10
C ASP A 81 -11.49 8.10 5.76
N ILE A 82 -10.69 7.07 6.04
CA ILE A 82 -11.04 5.65 5.86
C ILE A 82 -10.60 4.83 7.07
N SER A 83 -11.19 3.65 7.24
CA SER A 83 -10.86 2.74 8.33
C SER A 83 -9.95 1.59 7.90
N LEU A 84 -9.36 0.88 8.87
CA LEU A 84 -8.67 -0.39 8.61
C LEU A 84 -9.60 -1.42 7.93
N LYS A 85 -10.89 -1.44 8.31
CA LYS A 85 -11.90 -2.32 7.71
C LYS A 85 -12.14 -1.98 6.24
N TYR A 86 -12.12 -0.69 5.89
CA TYR A 86 -12.20 -0.26 4.49
C TYR A 86 -11.03 -0.83 3.68
N ILE A 87 -9.78 -0.68 4.14
CA ILE A 87 -8.61 -1.23 3.43
C ILE A 87 -8.73 -2.75 3.27
N LYS A 88 -9.08 -3.48 4.34
CA LYS A 88 -9.32 -4.94 4.24
C LYS A 88 -10.38 -5.28 3.19
N ALA A 89 -11.45 -4.50 3.11
CA ALA A 89 -12.51 -4.73 2.14
C ALA A 89 -12.03 -4.53 0.69
N THR A 90 -11.15 -3.57 0.43
CA THR A 90 -10.60 -3.30 -0.93
C THR A 90 -9.64 -4.37 -1.45
N LEU A 91 -9.23 -5.31 -0.60
CA LEU A 91 -8.29 -6.40 -0.92
C LEU A 91 -8.98 -7.73 -1.19
N LYS A 92 -10.32 -7.77 -1.02
CA LYS A 92 -11.08 -8.99 -1.23
C LYS A 92 -11.19 -9.36 -2.70
N PRO A 93 -11.37 -10.66 -3.05
CA PRO A 93 -11.46 -11.13 -4.43
C PRO A 93 -12.49 -10.38 -5.30
N GLU A 94 -13.62 -9.96 -4.73
CA GLU A 94 -14.71 -9.25 -5.41
C GLU A 94 -14.47 -7.74 -5.62
N SER A 95 -13.34 -7.19 -5.15
CA SER A 95 -13.07 -5.76 -5.21
C SER A 95 -12.72 -5.31 -6.62
N THR A 96 -13.31 -4.19 -7.06
CA THR A 96 -13.12 -3.60 -8.41
C THR A 96 -12.59 -2.18 -8.37
#